data_AF-A0A1G0KE76-F1
#
_entry.id   AF-A0A1G0KE76-F1
#
_cell.length_a   1.000
_cell.length_b   1.000
_cell.length_c   1.000
_cell.angle_alpha   90.00
_cell.angle_beta   90.00
_cell.angle_gamma   90.00
#
_symmetry.space_group_name_H-M   'P 1'
#
loop_
_entity.id
_entity.type
_entity.pdbx_description
1 polymer ?
#
loop_
_entity_poly.entity_id
_entity_poly.type
_entity_poly.pdbx_seq_one_letter_code
_entity_poly.pdbx_strand_id
1 'polypeptide(L)'
;MSRFTESVVEDAALGWLESLGYAVLHGPDISPDGDSFTRRERAKYSDVVLEGRIRQALIQLNPDLPVEALEDAYRKLRTINQLRTGNGYLMRQIKKSA
;
A
#
# COMPACT_ATOMS: atom_id res chain seq x y z
N MET A 1 29.63 7.01 18.40
CA MET A 1 29.46 7.39 16.98
C MET A 1 28.05 7.08 16.58
N SER A 2 27.30 8.07 16.08
CA SER A 2 25.98 7.83 15.49
C SER A 2 26.17 6.96 14.25
N ARG A 3 25.65 5.74 14.28
CA ARG A 3 25.72 4.80 13.15
C ARG A 3 24.62 5.22 12.19
N PHE A 4 24.97 5.53 10.95
CA PHE A 4 23.96 5.72 9.90
C PHE A 4 23.27 4.36 9.66
N THR A 5 21.98 4.26 9.98
CA THR A 5 21.19 3.02 9.90
C THR A 5 20.01 3.19 8.93
N GLU A 6 19.37 2.07 8.59
CA GLU A 6 18.12 2.06 7.82
C GLU A 6 17.04 2.94 8.46
N SER A 7 16.92 2.93 9.80
CA SER A 7 15.98 3.80 10.53
C SER A 7 16.23 5.29 10.27
N VAL A 8 17.49 5.72 10.12
CA VAL A 8 17.80 7.13 9.81
C VAL A 8 17.28 7.52 8.42
N VAL A 9 17.38 6.60 7.45
CA VAL A 9 16.88 6.84 6.09
C VAL A 9 15.35 6.75 6.05
N GLU A 10 14.77 5.81 6.78
CA GLU A 10 13.32 5.64 6.93
C GLU A 10 12.68 6.90 7.52
N ASP A 11 13.18 7.39 8.66
CA ASP A 11 12.66 8.59 9.33
C ASP A 11 12.74 9.82 8.41
N ALA A 12 13.84 9.99 7.67
CA ALA A 12 13.98 11.07 6.70
C ALA A 12 12.97 10.96 5.55
N ALA A 13 12.76 9.76 5.02
CA ALA A 13 11.80 9.52 3.95
C ALA A 13 10.36 9.75 4.40
N LEU A 14 10.00 9.30 5.60
CA LEU A 14 8.70 9.56 6.22
C LEU A 14 8.48 11.06 6.40
N GLY A 15 9.47 11.80 6.90
CA GLY A 15 9.38 13.26 7.03
C GLY A 15 9.16 13.99 5.69
N TRP A 16 9.76 13.50 4.60
CA TRP A 16 9.48 14.04 3.26
C TRP A 16 8.05 13.75 2.81
N LEU A 17 7.55 12.53 3.01
CA LEU A 17 6.18 12.17 2.67
C LEU A 17 5.17 13.01 3.48
N GLU A 18 5.39 13.20 4.78
CA GLU A 18 4.57 14.10 5.60
C GLU A 18 4.57 15.54 5.06
N SER A 19 5.73 16.06 4.65
CA SER A 19 5.85 17.40 4.07
C SER A 19 5.08 17.56 2.75
N LEU A 20 4.87 16.46 2.02
CA LEU A 20 4.06 16.40 0.80
C LEU A 20 2.57 16.17 1.09
N GLY A 21 2.17 16.07 2.36
CA GLY A 21 0.79 15.88 2.80
C GLY A 21 0.35 14.42 2.88
N TYR A 22 1.28 13.45 2.81
CA TYR A 22 0.94 12.05 3.04
C TYR A 22 0.79 11.78 4.54
N ALA A 23 -0.22 10.99 4.89
CA ALA A 23 -0.37 10.47 6.24
C ALA A 23 0.64 9.35 6.49
N VAL A 24 1.47 9.49 7.52
CA VAL A 24 2.35 8.43 8.02
C VAL A 24 1.66 7.71 9.16
N LEU A 25 1.60 6.37 9.08
CA LEU A 25 0.95 5.51 10.05
C LEU A 25 1.91 4.41 10.48
N HIS A 26 1.80 3.99 11.74
CA HIS A 26 2.56 2.85 12.24
C HIS A 26 1.99 1.55 11.69
N GLY A 27 2.86 0.72 11.08
CA GLY A 27 2.47 -0.57 10.50
C GLY A 27 1.67 -1.49 11.44
N PRO A 28 2.05 -1.63 12.73
CA PRO A 28 1.30 -2.42 13.70
C PRO A 28 -0.14 -1.94 13.94
N ASP A 29 -0.41 -0.64 13.85
CA ASP A 29 -1.76 -0.08 14.08
C ASP A 29 -2.75 -0.55 13.01
N ILE A 30 -2.27 -0.71 11.76
CA ILE A 30 -3.08 -1.11 10.61
C ILE A 30 -3.00 -2.61 10.27
N SER A 31 -2.25 -3.35 11.08
CA SER A 31 -2.03 -4.80 10.98
C SER A 31 -3.32 -5.61 11.24
N PRO A 32 -3.45 -6.85 10.74
CA PRO A 32 -4.55 -7.74 11.11
C PRO A 32 -4.67 -7.98 12.63
N ASP A 33 -3.53 -7.93 13.33
CA ASP A 33 -3.45 -8.16 14.77
C ASP A 33 -3.31 -6.87 15.58
N GLY A 34 -3.48 -5.69 14.96
CA GLY A 34 -3.26 -4.40 15.62
C GLY A 34 -4.11 -4.22 16.88
N ASP A 35 -3.57 -3.55 17.90
CA ASP A 35 -4.23 -3.44 19.21
C ASP A 35 -5.60 -2.74 19.16
N SER A 36 -5.80 -1.87 18.18
CA SER A 36 -7.04 -1.13 17.98
C SER A 36 -7.84 -1.69 16.81
N PHE A 37 -8.95 -2.36 17.09
CA PHE A 37 -9.88 -2.87 16.05
C PHE A 37 -10.35 -1.80 15.06
N THR A 38 -10.41 -0.53 15.49
CA THR A 38 -10.86 0.58 14.62
C THR A 38 -9.77 1.07 13.66
N ARG A 39 -8.50 0.71 13.89
CA ARG A 39 -7.37 1.05 13.02
C ARG A 39 -6.90 -0.09 12.14
N ARG A 40 -7.38 -1.32 12.36
CA ARG A 40 -7.04 -2.47 11.51
C ARG A 40 -7.61 -2.26 10.11
N GLU A 41 -6.72 -2.18 9.13
CA GLU A 41 -7.12 -2.01 7.73
C GLU A 41 -6.74 -3.21 6.86
N ARG A 42 -5.76 -4.01 7.31
CA ARG A 42 -5.35 -5.24 6.65
C ARG A 42 -6.12 -6.42 7.21
N ALA A 43 -6.59 -7.31 6.33
CA ALA A 43 -7.13 -8.60 6.74
C ALA A 43 -6.01 -9.64 6.89
N LYS A 44 -4.93 -9.50 6.12
CA LYS A 44 -3.74 -10.37 6.15
C LYS A 44 -2.47 -9.54 5.99
N TYR A 45 -1.36 -10.00 6.56
CA TYR A 45 -0.05 -9.35 6.36
C TYR A 45 0.37 -9.33 4.88
N SER A 46 -0.07 -10.32 4.10
CA SER A 46 0.15 -10.40 2.66
C SER A 46 -0.60 -9.36 1.82
N ASP A 47 -1.52 -8.61 2.43
CA ASP A 47 -2.32 -7.64 1.70
C ASP A 47 -1.43 -6.45 1.28
N VAL A 48 -1.19 -6.35 -0.03
CA VAL A 48 -0.41 -5.27 -0.64
C VAL A 48 -1.22 -3.99 -0.86
N VAL A 49 -2.54 -4.06 -0.62
CA VAL A 49 -3.48 -2.95 -0.75
C VAL A 49 -4.41 -2.89 0.44
N LEU A 50 -4.79 -1.67 0.81
CA LEU A 50 -5.78 -1.41 1.85
C LEU A 50 -7.15 -1.27 1.18
N GLU A 51 -7.94 -2.36 1.21
CA GLU A 51 -9.23 -2.47 0.52
C GLU A 51 -10.17 -1.31 0.86
N GLY A 52 -10.33 -1.01 2.15
CA GLY A 52 -11.20 0.06 2.62
C GLY A 52 -10.84 1.43 2.03
N ARG A 53 -9.54 1.77 2.00
CA ARG A 53 -9.05 3.03 1.44
C ARG A 53 -9.29 3.12 -0.06
N ILE A 54 -9.05 2.03 -0.80
CA ILE A 54 -9.29 2.03 -2.26
C ILE A 54 -10.78 2.23 -2.55
N ARG A 55 -11.65 1.52 -1.83
CA ARG A 55 -13.11 1.67 -2.00
C ARG A 55 -13.58 3.08 -1.69
N GLN A 56 -13.10 3.66 -0.58
CA GLN A 56 -13.40 5.06 -0.24
C GLN A 56 -12.88 6.04 -1.30
N ALA A 57 -11.66 5.85 -1.79
CA ALA A 57 -11.10 6.70 -2.84
C ALA A 57 -11.91 6.58 -4.15
N LEU A 58 -12.36 5.38 -4.53
CA LEU A 58 -13.21 5.19 -5.70
C LEU A 58 -14.53 5.96 -5.59
N ILE A 59 -15.17 5.92 -4.42
CA ILE A 59 -16.40 6.68 -4.13
C ILE A 59 -16.14 8.19 -4.17
N GLN A 60 -15.07 8.65 -3.50
CA GLN A 60 -14.73 10.08 -3.42
C GLN A 60 -14.40 10.68 -4.79
N LEU A 61 -13.68 9.94 -5.63
CA LEU A 61 -13.28 10.40 -6.96
C LEU A 61 -14.42 10.30 -7.98
N ASN A 62 -15.39 9.41 -7.77
CA ASN A 62 -16.46 9.14 -8.74
C ASN A 62 -17.85 9.12 -8.06
N PRO A 63 -18.30 10.25 -7.49
CA PRO A 63 -19.55 10.29 -6.71
C PRO A 63 -20.80 10.01 -7.56
N ASP A 64 -20.75 10.26 -8.87
CA ASP A 64 -21.89 10.09 -9.78
C ASP A 64 -22.01 8.67 -10.35
N LEU A 65 -21.05 7.78 -10.06
CA LEU A 65 -21.07 6.42 -10.58
C LEU A 65 -21.95 5.50 -9.71
N PRO A 66 -22.70 4.58 -10.34
CA PRO A 66 -23.45 3.57 -9.61
C PRO A 66 -22.49 2.60 -8.90
N VAL A 67 -22.97 2.02 -7.80
CA VAL A 67 -22.19 1.12 -6.92
C VAL A 67 -21.62 -0.05 -7.71
N GLU A 68 -22.39 -0.61 -8.66
CA GLU A 68 -21.96 -1.71 -9.51
C GLU A 68 -20.70 -1.37 -10.32
N ALA A 69 -20.60 -0.14 -10.84
CA ALA A 69 -19.44 0.32 -11.59
C ALA A 69 -18.21 0.48 -10.69
N LEU A 70 -18.40 0.95 -9.45
CA LEU A 70 -17.34 1.05 -8.44
C LEU A 70 -16.82 -0.34 -8.03
N GLU A 71 -17.70 -1.32 -7.85
CA GLU A 71 -17.31 -2.71 -7.58
C GLU A 71 -16.51 -3.31 -8.73
N ASP A 72 -16.93 -3.09 -9.97
CA ASP A 72 -16.21 -3.61 -11.14
C ASP A 72 -14.85 -2.93 -11.30
N ALA A 73 -14.74 -1.63 -11.01
CA ALA A 73 -13.46 -0.93 -10.96
C ALA A 73 -12.54 -1.52 -9.88
N TYR A 74 -13.07 -1.77 -8.68
CA TYR A 74 -12.33 -2.38 -7.58
C TYR A 74 -11.81 -3.78 -7.94
N ARG A 75 -12.66 -4.63 -8.55
CA ARG A 75 -12.25 -5.97 -9.03
C ARG A 75 -11.08 -5.88 -10.01
N LYS A 76 -11.17 -4.99 -11.01
CA LYS A 76 -10.10 -4.80 -12.01
C LYS A 76 -8.79 -4.35 -11.36
N LEU A 77 -8.83 -3.41 -10.41
CA LEU A 77 -7.64 -2.95 -9.69
C LEU A 77 -6.98 -4.09 -8.90
N ARG A 78 -7.77 -4.94 -8.25
CA ARG A 78 -7.25 -6.09 -7.51
C ARG A 78 -6.53 -7.10 -8.42
N THR A 79 -7.10 -7.39 -9.60
CA THR A 79 -6.49 -8.28 -10.59
C THR A 79 -5.17 -7.73 -11.12
N ILE A 80 -5.11 -6.43 -11.46
CA ILE A 80 -3.87 -5.78 -11.92
C ILE A 80 -2.78 -5.86 -10.85
N ASN A 81 -3.13 -5.66 -9.59
CA ASN A 81 -2.15 -5.77 -8.51
C ASN A 81 -1.64 -7.21 -8.32
N GLN A 82 -2.51 -8.21 -8.44
CA GLN A 82 -2.09 -9.62 -8.41
C GLN A 82 -1.10 -9.94 -9.54
N LEU A 83 -1.30 -9.37 -10.74
CA LEU A 83 -0.39 -9.56 -11.88
C LEU A 83 0.96 -8.84 -11.71
N ARG A 84 1.01 -7.69 -11.03
CA ARG A 84 2.28 -7.01 -10.70
C ARG A 84 3.02 -7.68 -9.54
N THR A 85 2.29 -8.11 -8.51
CA THR A 85 2.87 -8.77 -7.34
C THR A 85 3.34 -10.19 -7.67
N GLY A 86 2.69 -10.87 -8.63
CA GLY A 86 3.12 -12.18 -9.15
C GLY A 86 4.39 -12.15 -10.01
N ASN A 87 4.84 -10.98 -10.48
CA ASN A 87 6.05 -10.82 -11.28
C ASN A 87 7.33 -10.58 -10.45
N GLY A 88 7.35 -10.97 -9.17
CA GLY A 88 8.56 -11.03 -8.35
C GLY A 88 9.58 -12.10 -8.79
N TYR A 89 9.21 -13.01 -9.70
CA TYR A 89 10.09 -14.10 -10.16
C TYR A 89 10.84 -13.84 -11.48
N LEU A 90 10.55 -12.74 -12.20
CA LEU A 90 11.22 -12.44 -13.50
C LEU A 90 12.35 -11.40 -13.40
N MET A 91 12.64 -10.84 -12.23
CA MET A 91 13.69 -9.83 -12.02
C MET A 91 15.03 -10.41 -11.49
N ARG A 92 15.44 -11.62 -11.91
CA ARG A 92 16.81 -12.13 -11.73
C ARG A 92 17.42 -12.70 -13.02
N GLN A 93 17.46 -11.93 -14.09
CA GLN A 93 18.41 -12.14 -15.19
C GLN A 93 18.77 -10.79 -15.82
N ILE A 94 19.50 -9.95 -15.09
CA ILE A 94 20.42 -9.01 -15.74
C ILE A 94 21.81 -9.60 -15.53
N LYS A 95 22.18 -10.55 -16.39
CA LYS A 95 23.60 -10.90 -16.60
C LYS A 95 24.25 -9.67 -17.23
N LYS A 96 25.16 -9.02 -16.49
CA LYS A 96 26.07 -8.04 -17.06
C LYS A 96 27.13 -8.83 -17.83
N SER A 97 27.00 -8.88 -19.16
CA SER A 97 28.08 -9.27 -20.05
C SER A 97 28.93 -8.02 -20.33
N ALA A 98 30.11 -7.98 -19.74
CA ALA A 98 31.32 -7.34 -20.27
C ALA A 98 32.52 -7.90 -19.50
#